data_AF-A0AAU5DGS8-F1
#
_entry.id   AF-A0AAU5DGS8-F1
#
_cell.length_a   1.000
_cell.length_b   1.000
_cell.length_c   1.000
_cell.angle_alpha   90.00
_cell.angle_beta   90.00
_cell.angle_gamma   90.00
#
_symmetry.space_group_name_H-M   'P 1'
#
loop_
_entity.id
_entity.type
_entity.pdbx_description
1 polymer ?
#
loop_
_entity_poly.entity_id
_entity_poly.type
_entity_poly.pdbx_seq_one_letter_code
_entity_poly.pdbx_strand_id
1 'polypeptide(L)'
;MNTAKTPWKAGKRRTYRPWIPEPGRWLQVDWGVGPRIGGRRAWLFCAWLARSRFRVVIPVWDCTLGTLVACLDTALPWIGGAPPHVLTDNARTVTVEHIAGMPVRHPQMVAASQHYGCQVVRCVPCGPESKGGAEATVRIAKGDLVPTDANLLPAYDTFAELADACLTRCDVVNSRRHRAAGQIPADRLDIERTTLHVLPLEPLPTTCWRA
;
A
#
# COMPACT_ATOMS: atom_id res chain seq x y z
N MET A 1 -24.97 -22.38 35.34
CA MET A 1 -24.57 -21.64 34.11
C MET A 1 -25.13 -20.23 34.20
N ASN A 2 -24.28 -19.21 34.10
CA ASN A 2 -24.61 -17.83 34.52
C ASN A 2 -25.30 -17.05 33.37
N THR A 3 -26.63 -16.98 33.41
CA THR A 3 -27.55 -16.47 32.37
C THR A 3 -27.43 -14.96 32.09
N ALA A 4 -26.72 -14.20 32.93
CA ALA A 4 -26.54 -12.76 32.79
C ALA A 4 -25.42 -12.32 31.82
N LYS A 5 -24.49 -13.20 31.43
CA LYS A 5 -23.36 -12.83 30.55
C LYS A 5 -23.71 -12.81 29.05
N THR A 6 -24.78 -13.50 28.67
CA THR A 6 -25.23 -13.62 27.27
C THR A 6 -25.73 -12.29 26.69
N PRO A 7 -26.63 -11.52 27.36
CA PRO A 7 -27.08 -10.22 26.84
C PRO A 7 -25.98 -9.14 26.88
N TRP A 8 -25.05 -9.20 27.84
CA TRP A 8 -23.91 -8.27 27.91
C TRP A 8 -22.93 -8.41 26.73
N LYS A 9 -22.74 -9.64 26.20
CA LYS A 9 -21.96 -9.88 24.98
C LYS A 9 -22.72 -9.50 23.70
N ALA A 10 -24.06 -9.55 23.71
CA ALA A 10 -24.89 -9.21 22.56
C ALA A 10 -24.89 -7.69 22.25
N GLY A 11 -24.91 -6.83 23.28
CA GLY A 11 -24.84 -5.37 23.11
C GLY A 11 -23.45 -4.80 22.80
N LYS A 12 -22.38 -5.60 22.96
CA LYS A 12 -20.98 -5.21 22.68
C LYS A 12 -20.36 -5.94 21.48
N ARG A 13 -21.14 -6.69 20.71
CA ARG A 13 -20.68 -7.22 19.43
C ARG A 13 -20.40 -6.03 18.51
N ARG A 14 -19.14 -5.86 18.11
CA ARG A 14 -18.73 -4.86 17.12
C ARG A 14 -19.63 -5.06 15.89
N THR A 15 -20.57 -4.14 15.67
CA THR A 15 -21.38 -4.15 14.46
C THR A 15 -20.41 -3.94 13.31
N TYR A 16 -20.30 -4.93 12.43
CA TYR A 16 -19.52 -4.80 11.20
C TYR A 16 -20.13 -3.66 10.39
N ARG A 17 -19.39 -2.56 10.24
CA ARG A 17 -19.78 -1.45 9.37
C ARG A 17 -18.72 -1.38 8.28
N PRO A 18 -19.01 -1.80 7.04
CA PRO A 18 -18.01 -1.74 5.99
C PRO A 18 -17.44 -0.32 5.88
N TRP A 19 -16.13 -0.17 6.06
CA TRP A 19 -15.46 1.11 5.88
C TRP A 19 -15.52 1.52 4.41
N ILE A 20 -16.24 2.61 4.14
CA ILE A 20 -16.34 3.24 2.82
C ILE A 20 -15.50 4.51 2.88
N PRO A 21 -14.24 4.49 2.41
CA PRO A 21 -13.38 5.66 2.40
C PRO A 21 -13.86 6.69 1.38
N GLU A 22 -13.51 7.95 1.59
CA GLU A 22 -13.71 9.01 0.60
C GLU A 22 -12.80 8.81 -0.63
N PRO A 23 -13.26 9.17 -1.85
CA PRO A 23 -12.45 9.12 -3.07
C PRO A 23 -11.15 9.92 -2.95
N GLY A 24 -10.03 9.30 -3.32
CA GLY A 24 -8.70 9.90 -3.38
C GLY A 24 -8.06 10.16 -2.02
N ARG A 25 -8.73 9.83 -0.91
CA ARG A 25 -8.26 10.25 0.42
C ARG A 25 -7.18 9.37 1.04
N TRP A 26 -7.17 8.08 0.73
CA TRP A 26 -6.34 7.10 1.42
C TRP A 26 -5.62 6.19 0.44
N LEU A 27 -4.31 6.31 0.37
CA LEU A 27 -3.42 5.26 -0.12
C LEU A 27 -2.98 4.41 1.06
N GLN A 28 -2.90 3.10 0.93
CA GLN A 28 -2.15 2.30 1.89
C GLN A 28 -1.07 1.51 1.20
N VAL A 29 0.04 1.36 1.90
CA VAL A 29 1.25 0.71 1.40
C VAL A 29 1.71 -0.34 2.39
N ASP A 30 2.13 -1.48 1.86
CA ASP A 30 2.60 -2.64 2.63
C ASP A 30 3.64 -3.42 1.83
N TRP A 31 4.37 -4.31 2.49
CA TRP A 31 5.44 -5.11 1.92
C TRP A 31 5.05 -6.58 1.83
N GLY A 32 5.16 -7.14 0.63
CA GLY A 32 5.08 -8.57 0.38
C GLY A 32 6.45 -9.19 0.22
N VAL A 33 6.63 -10.41 0.71
CA VAL A 33 7.76 -11.25 0.29
C VAL A 33 7.56 -11.67 -1.17
N GLY A 34 8.49 -11.31 -2.05
CA GLY A 34 8.49 -11.65 -3.46
C GLY A 34 9.25 -12.95 -3.77
N PRO A 35 9.38 -13.30 -5.06
CA PRO A 35 10.12 -14.47 -5.50
C PRO A 35 11.63 -14.31 -5.27
N ARG A 36 12.37 -15.42 -5.46
CA ARG A 36 13.83 -15.37 -5.51
C ARG A 36 14.29 -15.34 -6.97
N ILE A 37 15.25 -14.47 -7.27
CA ILE A 37 15.89 -14.36 -8.58
C ILE A 37 17.39 -14.55 -8.35
N GLY A 38 18.02 -15.47 -9.08
CA GLY A 38 19.44 -15.78 -8.89
C GLY A 38 19.80 -16.11 -7.44
N GLY A 39 18.89 -16.74 -6.70
CA GLY A 39 19.08 -17.07 -5.29
C GLY A 39 18.93 -15.88 -4.32
N ARG A 40 18.67 -14.64 -4.75
CA ARG A 40 18.37 -13.49 -3.89
C ARG A 40 16.87 -13.28 -3.78
N ARG A 41 16.36 -13.06 -2.56
CA ARG A 41 14.94 -12.74 -2.31
C ARG A 41 14.64 -11.29 -2.72
N ALA A 42 13.61 -11.10 -3.54
CA ALA A 42 12.98 -9.82 -3.79
C ALA A 42 11.84 -9.54 -2.79
N TRP A 43 11.43 -8.28 -2.73
CA TRP A 43 10.27 -7.79 -2.01
C TRP A 43 9.30 -7.13 -3.00
N LEU A 44 8.03 -7.08 -2.63
CA LEU A 44 6.97 -6.45 -3.41
C LEU A 44 6.42 -5.29 -2.60
N PHE A 45 6.72 -4.06 -3.00
CA PHE A 45 5.98 -2.90 -2.53
C PHE A 45 4.56 -2.96 -3.08
N CYS A 46 3.56 -2.94 -2.21
CA CYS A 46 2.16 -3.03 -2.58
C CYS A 46 1.43 -1.76 -2.14
N ALA A 47 1.06 -0.90 -3.09
CA ALA A 47 0.22 0.26 -2.85
C ALA A 47 -1.22 -0.01 -3.30
N TRP A 48 -2.20 0.47 -2.55
CA TRP A 48 -3.60 0.37 -2.95
C TRP A 48 -4.43 1.58 -2.52
N LEU A 49 -5.26 2.10 -3.43
CA LEU A 49 -6.22 3.16 -3.14
C LEU A 49 -7.47 2.60 -2.48
N ALA A 50 -7.84 3.20 -1.35
CA ALA A 50 -8.86 2.62 -0.48
C ALA A 50 -10.25 2.58 -1.12
N ARG A 51 -10.58 3.55 -1.99
CA ARG A 51 -11.90 3.67 -2.62
C ARG A 51 -12.02 2.86 -3.92
N SER A 52 -11.17 3.07 -4.92
CA SER A 52 -11.16 2.37 -6.22
C SER A 52 -10.70 0.93 -6.12
N ARG A 53 -9.86 0.62 -5.12
CA ARG A 53 -9.10 -0.62 -5.04
C ARG A 53 -8.03 -0.73 -6.13
N PHE A 54 -7.66 0.40 -6.76
CA PHE A 54 -6.56 0.47 -7.71
C PHE A 54 -5.25 0.16 -7.01
N ARG A 55 -4.41 -0.66 -7.65
CA ARG A 55 -3.19 -1.21 -7.05
C ARG A 55 -1.96 -0.93 -7.88
N VAL A 56 -0.86 -0.71 -7.19
CA VAL A 56 0.47 -0.63 -7.77
C VAL A 56 1.36 -1.61 -7.03
N VAL A 57 2.07 -2.46 -7.77
CA VAL A 57 3.03 -3.40 -7.23
C VAL A 57 4.38 -3.13 -7.87
N ILE A 58 5.41 -2.91 -7.07
CA ILE A 58 6.76 -2.61 -7.52
C ILE A 58 7.71 -3.60 -6.85
N PRO A 59 8.48 -4.41 -7.61
CA PRO A 59 9.48 -5.27 -7.01
C PRO A 59 10.70 -4.43 -6.60
N VAL A 60 11.31 -4.79 -5.47
CA VAL A 60 12.53 -4.17 -4.93
C VAL A 60 13.39 -5.19 -4.21
N TRP A 61 14.60 -4.81 -3.80
CA TRP A 61 15.52 -5.72 -3.11
C TRP A 61 15.51 -5.62 -1.58
N ASP A 62 14.97 -4.52 -1.03
CA ASP A 62 14.91 -4.26 0.40
C ASP A 62 13.69 -3.41 0.75
N CYS A 63 13.39 -3.31 2.04
CA CYS A 63 12.28 -2.50 2.57
C CYS A 63 12.80 -1.31 3.38
N THR A 64 13.92 -0.71 2.95
CA THR A 64 14.46 0.48 3.63
C THR A 64 13.55 1.70 3.42
N LEU A 65 13.75 2.73 4.22
CA LEU A 65 13.03 3.99 4.06
C LEU A 65 13.31 4.66 2.71
N GLY A 66 14.56 4.65 2.26
CA GLY A 66 14.91 5.17 0.93
C GLY A 66 14.16 4.44 -0.18
N THR A 67 14.08 3.10 -0.09
CA THR A 67 13.31 2.30 -1.04
C THR A 67 11.81 2.58 -0.95
N LEU A 68 11.24 2.78 0.24
CA LEU A 68 9.85 3.22 0.38
C LEU A 68 9.58 4.53 -0.35
N VAL A 69 10.45 5.53 -0.17
CA VAL A 69 10.32 6.84 -0.81
C VAL A 69 10.45 6.70 -2.34
N ALA A 70 11.40 5.90 -2.84
CA ALA A 70 11.54 5.63 -4.27
C ALA A 70 10.31 4.91 -4.87
N CYS A 71 9.71 3.98 -4.11
CA CYS A 71 8.46 3.33 -4.51
C CYS A 71 7.29 4.31 -4.57
N LEU A 72 7.21 5.28 -3.65
CA LEU A 72 6.19 6.33 -3.69
C LEU A 72 6.40 7.26 -4.89
N ASP A 73 7.64 7.69 -5.14
CA ASP A 73 8.02 8.51 -6.31
C ASP A 73 7.63 7.82 -7.64
N THR A 74 7.71 6.49 -7.70
CA THR A 74 7.27 5.71 -8.86
C THR A 74 5.75 5.49 -8.91
N ALA A 75 5.12 5.19 -7.76
CA ALA A 75 3.72 4.79 -7.71
C ALA A 75 2.75 5.97 -7.87
N LEU A 76 3.07 7.14 -7.33
CA LEU A 76 2.20 8.32 -7.38
C LEU A 76 1.94 8.80 -8.82
N PRO A 77 2.94 8.87 -9.72
CA PRO A 77 2.70 9.13 -11.14
C PRO A 77 1.79 8.11 -11.82
N TRP A 78 1.90 6.81 -11.50
CA TRP A 78 1.03 5.79 -12.06
C TRP A 78 -0.43 5.95 -11.60
N ILE A 79 -0.61 6.37 -10.35
CA ILE A 79 -1.92 6.75 -9.81
C ILE A 79 -2.43 8.04 -10.49
N GLY A 80 -1.53 8.96 -10.86
CA GLY A 80 -1.85 10.24 -11.48
C GLY A 80 -2.06 11.38 -10.48
N GLY A 81 -1.50 11.25 -9.27
CA GLY A 81 -1.65 12.25 -8.21
C GLY A 81 -1.29 11.71 -6.82
N ALA A 82 -1.20 12.60 -5.84
CA ALA A 82 -0.92 12.27 -4.45
C ALA A 82 -2.18 12.33 -3.57
N PRO A 83 -2.59 11.21 -2.95
CA PRO A 83 -3.59 11.24 -1.87
C PRO A 83 -3.09 12.04 -0.67
N PRO A 84 -3.97 12.72 0.10
CA PRO A 84 -3.59 13.48 1.27
C PRO A 84 -3.05 12.58 2.40
N HIS A 85 -3.37 11.29 2.41
CA HIS A 85 -2.90 10.34 3.42
C HIS A 85 -2.35 9.06 2.79
N VAL A 86 -1.11 8.72 3.17
CA VAL A 86 -0.47 7.44 2.86
C VAL A 86 -0.31 6.65 4.16
N LEU A 87 -1.03 5.53 4.27
CA LEU A 87 -1.01 4.67 5.44
C LEU A 87 0.03 3.57 5.29
N THR A 88 0.89 3.41 6.29
CA THR A 88 1.80 2.26 6.40
C THR A 88 1.69 1.65 7.80
N ASP A 89 1.88 0.34 7.91
CA ASP A 89 1.85 -0.37 9.19
C ASP A 89 3.22 -0.34 9.92
N ASN A 90 4.30 -0.08 9.18
CA ASN A 90 5.65 -0.02 9.71
C ASN A 90 5.88 1.31 10.45
N ALA A 91 5.91 1.28 11.79
CA ALA A 91 6.25 2.47 12.58
C ALA A 91 7.63 3.03 12.24
N ARG A 92 8.60 2.17 11.93
CA ARG A 92 10.00 2.58 11.81
C ARG A 92 10.26 3.43 10.57
N THR A 93 9.41 3.30 9.54
CA THR A 93 9.48 4.17 8.36
C THR A 93 8.84 5.54 8.59
N VAL A 94 7.94 5.67 9.58
CA VAL A 94 7.24 6.92 9.88
C VAL A 94 7.87 7.67 11.05
N THR A 95 8.39 6.95 12.04
CA THR A 95 8.82 7.49 13.34
C THR A 95 10.23 6.98 13.66
N VAL A 96 11.13 7.92 13.98
CA VAL A 96 12.53 7.63 14.37
C VAL A 96 12.60 7.31 15.86
N GLU A 97 11.94 8.12 16.67
CA GLU A 97 11.98 8.04 18.13
C GLU A 97 10.72 8.62 18.76
N HIS A 98 10.61 8.53 20.08
CA HIS A 98 9.55 9.18 20.85
C HIS A 98 10.17 10.11 21.87
N ILE A 99 9.77 11.38 21.87
CA ILE A 99 10.18 12.38 22.85
C ILE A 99 8.93 12.80 23.63
N ALA A 100 8.96 12.67 24.97
CA ALA A 100 7.83 12.98 25.84
C ALA A 100 6.51 12.27 25.44
N GLY A 101 6.60 11.03 24.94
CA GLY A 101 5.44 10.26 24.47
C GLY A 101 4.91 10.65 23.09
N MET A 102 5.51 11.65 22.43
CA MET A 102 5.14 12.07 21.08
C MET A 102 6.07 11.44 20.03
N PRO A 103 5.54 10.82 18.95
CA PRO A 103 6.36 10.24 17.90
C PRO A 103 7.04 11.34 17.06
N VAL A 104 8.37 11.29 16.98
CA VAL A 104 9.18 12.16 16.11
C VAL A 104 9.23 11.54 14.72
N ARG A 105 8.73 12.29 13.72
CA ARG A 105 8.68 11.82 12.34
C ARG A 105 10.07 11.74 11.72
N HIS A 106 10.27 10.76 10.85
CA HIS A 106 11.52 10.64 10.12
C HIS A 106 11.74 11.85 9.18
N PRO A 107 12.90 12.54 9.21
CA PRO A 107 13.13 13.73 8.39
C PRO A 107 12.92 13.50 6.89
N GLN A 108 13.44 12.38 6.37
CA GLN A 108 13.21 11.96 4.97
C GLN A 108 11.72 11.79 4.64
N MET A 109 10.93 11.27 5.59
CA MET A 109 9.49 11.12 5.40
C MET A 109 8.76 12.47 5.45
N VAL A 110 9.22 13.40 6.30
CA VAL A 110 8.72 14.78 6.33
C VAL A 110 9.00 15.48 5.00
N ALA A 111 10.21 15.35 4.46
CA ALA A 111 10.58 15.92 3.18
C ALA A 111 9.73 15.36 2.03
N ALA A 112 9.58 14.03 1.96
CA ALA A 112 8.70 13.39 0.98
C ALA A 112 7.24 13.85 1.12
N SER A 113 6.75 13.96 2.36
CA SER A 113 5.40 14.45 2.66
C SER A 113 5.17 15.89 2.19
N GLN A 114 6.15 16.77 2.39
CA GLN A 114 6.08 18.16 1.92
C GLN A 114 6.14 18.25 0.40
N HIS A 115 7.02 17.47 -0.23
CA HIS A 115 7.19 17.46 -1.68
C HIS A 115 5.91 17.04 -2.40
N TYR A 116 5.32 15.91 -2.04
CA TYR A 116 4.10 15.41 -2.69
C TYR A 116 2.80 15.98 -2.12
N GLY A 117 2.86 16.82 -1.09
CA GLY A 117 1.69 17.30 -0.37
C GLY A 117 0.88 16.18 0.29
N CYS A 118 1.50 15.06 0.66
CA CYS A 118 0.83 13.92 1.27
C CYS A 118 1.34 13.68 2.69
N GLN A 119 0.47 13.29 3.61
CA GLN A 119 0.88 12.94 4.96
C GLN A 119 1.07 11.42 5.08
N VAL A 120 2.31 10.98 5.29
CA VAL A 120 2.55 9.56 5.60
C VAL A 120 2.29 9.32 7.07
N VAL A 121 1.33 8.44 7.33
CA VAL A 121 0.78 8.17 8.66
C VAL A 121 0.86 6.70 8.97
N ARG A 122 1.14 6.38 10.23
CA ARG A 122 1.01 5.01 10.71
C ARG A 122 -0.47 4.63 10.72
N CYS A 123 -0.79 3.43 10.25
CA CYS A 123 -2.11 2.85 10.44
C CYS A 123 -2.39 2.68 11.94
N VAL A 124 -3.45 3.31 12.44
CA VAL A 124 -3.84 3.19 13.86
C VAL A 124 -4.23 1.74 14.14
N PRO A 125 -3.72 1.09 15.22
CA PRO A 125 -3.96 -0.34 15.50
C PRO A 125 -5.41 -0.78 15.74
N CYS A 126 -6.42 0.06 15.49
CA CYS A 126 -7.80 -0.19 15.89
C CYS A 126 -8.77 -0.23 14.71
N GLY A 127 -8.57 -1.16 13.78
CA GLY A 127 -9.51 -1.43 12.69
C GLY A 127 -9.10 -2.60 11.81
N PRO A 128 -9.72 -3.79 11.94
CA PRO A 128 -9.57 -4.88 10.97
C PRO A 128 -9.86 -4.41 9.53
N GLU A 129 -10.72 -3.40 9.39
CA GLU A 129 -11.15 -2.82 8.12
C GLU A 129 -10.08 -1.95 7.46
N SER A 130 -9.33 -1.15 8.23
CA SER A 130 -8.24 -0.34 7.67
C SER A 130 -7.03 -1.20 7.33
N LYS A 131 -6.79 -2.32 8.03
CA LYS A 131 -5.67 -3.23 7.76
C LYS A 131 -5.96 -4.27 6.67
N GLY A 132 -7.20 -4.75 6.58
CA GLY A 132 -7.56 -5.87 5.70
C GLY A 132 -7.39 -5.59 4.20
N GLY A 133 -7.44 -4.33 3.76
CA GLY A 133 -7.24 -3.99 2.35
C GLY A 133 -5.78 -4.08 1.90
N ALA A 134 -4.84 -3.66 2.75
CA ALA A 134 -3.40 -3.81 2.49
C ALA A 134 -3.00 -5.30 2.49
N GLU A 135 -3.44 -6.05 3.50
CA GLU A 135 -3.18 -7.50 3.60
C GLU A 135 -3.76 -8.27 2.40
N ALA A 136 -4.98 -7.92 1.97
CA ALA A 136 -5.57 -8.52 0.76
C ALA A 136 -4.79 -8.15 -0.50
N THR A 137 -4.18 -6.96 -0.55
CA THR A 137 -3.34 -6.54 -1.67
C THR A 137 -2.05 -7.34 -1.74
N VAL A 138 -1.34 -7.46 -0.63
CA VAL A 138 -0.14 -8.28 -0.54
C VAL A 138 -0.44 -9.73 -0.89
N ARG A 139 -1.53 -10.30 -0.37
CA ARG A 139 -1.93 -11.68 -0.67
C ARG A 139 -2.19 -11.91 -2.16
N ILE A 140 -2.87 -10.97 -2.82
CA ILE A 140 -3.15 -11.06 -4.26
C ILE A 140 -1.84 -10.95 -5.05
N ALA A 141 -1.02 -9.94 -4.76
CA ALA A 141 0.28 -9.76 -5.42
C ALA A 141 1.15 -11.01 -5.30
N LYS A 142 1.22 -11.63 -4.11
CA LYS A 142 1.95 -12.88 -3.91
C LYS A 142 1.39 -14.03 -4.74
N GLY A 143 0.06 -14.19 -4.79
CA GLY A 143 -0.56 -15.23 -5.60
C GLY A 143 -0.31 -15.07 -7.10
N ASP A 144 -0.20 -13.82 -7.57
CA ASP A 144 -0.01 -13.49 -9.00
C ASP A 144 1.46 -13.48 -9.45
N LEU A 145 2.40 -13.26 -8.53
CA LEU A 145 3.81 -12.96 -8.85
C LEU A 145 4.83 -13.88 -8.18
N VAL A 146 4.43 -14.72 -7.22
CA VAL A 146 5.36 -15.63 -6.55
C VAL A 146 5.13 -17.04 -7.11
N PRO A 147 6.14 -17.65 -7.77
CA PRO A 147 6.06 -19.03 -8.21
C PRO A 147 5.87 -19.99 -7.04
N THR A 148 4.86 -20.85 -7.17
CA THR A 148 4.51 -21.89 -6.21
C THR A 148 3.98 -23.11 -6.95
N ASP A 149 4.03 -24.28 -6.33
CA ASP A 149 3.46 -25.51 -6.91
C ASP A 149 1.95 -25.40 -7.17
N ALA A 150 1.27 -24.48 -6.48
CA ALA A 150 -0.18 -24.27 -6.63
C ALA A 150 -0.55 -23.41 -7.84
N ASN A 151 0.27 -22.44 -8.24
CA ASN A 151 -0.02 -21.54 -9.36
C ASN A 151 0.81 -21.84 -10.62
N LEU A 152 1.81 -22.73 -10.53
CA LEU A 152 2.62 -23.22 -11.63
C LEU A 152 3.27 -22.10 -12.48
N LEU A 153 3.53 -20.94 -11.87
CA LEU A 153 4.25 -19.88 -12.54
C LEU A 153 5.72 -20.31 -12.76
N PRO A 154 6.32 -19.99 -13.90
CA PRO A 154 7.75 -20.19 -14.09
C PRO A 154 8.54 -19.32 -13.10
N ALA A 155 9.75 -19.78 -12.77
CA ALA A 155 10.69 -18.94 -12.04
C ALA A 155 11.11 -17.74 -12.90
N TYR A 156 11.51 -16.65 -12.24
CA TYR A 156 12.07 -15.48 -12.91
C TYR A 156 13.58 -15.63 -12.99
N ASP A 157 14.14 -15.49 -14.19
CA ASP A 157 15.58 -15.53 -14.41
C ASP A 157 16.21 -14.17 -14.10
N THR A 158 15.48 -13.09 -14.37
CA THR A 158 15.95 -11.72 -14.17
C THR A 158 14.98 -10.86 -13.34
N PHE A 159 15.51 -9.80 -12.74
CA PHE A 159 14.68 -8.83 -12.03
C PHE A 159 13.80 -8.00 -12.98
N ALA A 160 14.24 -7.81 -14.23
CA ALA A 160 13.47 -7.14 -15.26
C ALA A 160 12.18 -7.93 -15.58
N GLU A 161 12.27 -9.25 -15.73
CA GLU A 161 11.08 -10.09 -15.93
C GLU A 161 10.07 -9.98 -14.78
N LEU A 162 10.56 -9.92 -13.53
CA LEU A 162 9.68 -9.69 -12.38
C LEU A 162 9.03 -8.30 -12.42
N ALA A 163 9.77 -7.26 -12.82
CA ALA A 163 9.24 -5.91 -12.96
C ALA A 163 8.14 -5.85 -14.05
N ASP A 164 8.39 -6.46 -15.22
CA ASP A 164 7.42 -6.55 -16.30
C ASP A 164 6.19 -7.36 -15.91
N ALA A 165 6.39 -8.45 -15.16
CA ALA A 165 5.28 -9.23 -14.62
C ALA A 165 4.45 -8.41 -13.61
N CYS A 166 5.08 -7.61 -12.75
CA CYS A 166 4.36 -6.72 -11.83
C CYS A 166 3.50 -5.71 -12.59
N LEU A 167 4.06 -5.05 -13.61
CA LEU A 167 3.32 -4.13 -14.48
C LEU A 167 2.13 -4.80 -15.15
N THR A 168 2.38 -5.94 -15.79
CA THR A 168 1.35 -6.72 -16.51
C THR A 168 0.23 -7.15 -15.56
N ARG A 169 0.58 -7.65 -14.36
CA ARG A 169 -0.41 -8.09 -13.38
C ARG A 169 -1.19 -6.92 -12.78
N CYS A 170 -0.56 -5.78 -12.55
CA CYS A 170 -1.25 -4.57 -12.14
C CYS A 170 -2.28 -4.14 -13.17
N ASP A 171 -1.94 -4.08 -14.45
CA ASP A 171 -2.90 -3.76 -15.52
C ASP A 171 -4.08 -4.72 -15.53
N VAL A 172 -3.81 -6.03 -15.51
CA VAL A 172 -4.84 -7.07 -15.48
C VAL A 172 -5.78 -6.94 -14.28
N VAL A 173 -5.25 -6.71 -13.07
CA VAL A 173 -6.06 -6.61 -11.85
C VAL A 173 -6.87 -5.32 -11.83
N ASN A 174 -6.30 -4.21 -12.32
CA ASN A 174 -6.94 -2.90 -12.31
C ASN A 174 -7.98 -2.73 -13.42
N SER A 175 -7.90 -3.52 -14.50
CA SER A 175 -8.82 -3.50 -15.64
C SER A 175 -9.99 -4.49 -15.50
N ARG A 176 -10.00 -5.32 -14.44
CA ARG A 176 -11.08 -6.28 -14.15
C ARG A 176 -12.04 -5.76 -13.10
N ARG A 177 -13.31 -6.16 -13.19
CA ARG A 177 -14.32 -5.85 -12.17
C ARG A 177 -13.91 -6.44 -10.82
N HIS A 178 -13.64 -5.57 -9.84
CA HIS A 178 -13.19 -5.98 -8.51
C HIS A 178 -14.34 -6.58 -7.70
N ARG A 179 -14.16 -7.81 -7.18
CA ARG A 179 -15.21 -8.60 -6.51
C ARG A 179 -15.96 -7.84 -5.41
N ALA A 180 -15.25 -7.16 -4.52
CA ALA A 180 -15.87 -6.48 -3.38
C ALA A 180 -16.42 -5.08 -3.73
N ALA A 181 -15.88 -4.42 -4.77
CA ALA A 181 -16.29 -3.07 -5.15
C ALA A 181 -17.38 -3.07 -6.23
N GLY A 182 -17.50 -4.19 -6.96
CA GLY A 182 -18.43 -4.34 -8.07
C GLY A 182 -18.15 -3.38 -9.22
N GLN A 183 -16.94 -2.81 -9.33
CA GLN A 183 -16.55 -1.82 -10.33
C GLN A 183 -15.12 -2.11 -10.77
N ILE A 184 -14.73 -1.62 -11.94
CA ILE A 184 -13.36 -1.72 -12.46
C ILE A 184 -12.51 -0.66 -11.73
N PRO A 185 -11.38 -1.04 -11.09
CA PRO A 185 -10.52 -0.09 -10.38
C PRO A 185 -9.99 1.06 -11.25
N ALA A 186 -9.65 0.82 -12.51
CA ALA A 186 -9.20 1.85 -13.44
C ALA A 186 -10.29 2.92 -13.68
N ASP A 187 -11.52 2.53 -14.02
CA ASP A 187 -12.64 3.47 -14.19
C ASP A 187 -12.90 4.30 -12.92
N ARG A 188 -12.72 3.68 -11.75
CA ARG A 188 -12.88 4.35 -10.45
C ARG A 188 -11.75 5.33 -10.18
N LEU A 189 -10.54 5.03 -10.63
CA LEU A 189 -9.36 5.88 -10.45
C LEU A 189 -9.55 7.21 -11.17
N ASP A 190 -10.18 7.24 -12.34
CA ASP A 190 -10.43 8.49 -13.08
C ASP A 190 -11.26 9.49 -12.28
N ILE A 191 -12.21 9.00 -11.48
CA ILE A 191 -12.97 9.83 -10.54
C ILE A 191 -12.06 10.33 -9.42
N GLU A 192 -11.23 9.45 -8.84
CA GLU A 192 -10.33 9.81 -7.73
C GLU A 192 -9.25 10.81 -8.15
N ARG A 193 -8.74 10.75 -9.39
CA ARG A 193 -7.73 11.68 -9.90
C ARG A 193 -8.16 13.15 -9.79
N THR A 194 -9.46 13.43 -9.85
CA THR A 194 -10.00 14.80 -9.67
C THR A 194 -9.86 15.33 -8.25
N THR A 195 -9.60 14.47 -7.26
CA THR A 195 -9.45 14.83 -5.83
C THR A 195 -8.03 14.65 -5.31
N LEU A 196 -7.10 14.16 -6.13
CA LEU A 196 -5.70 13.99 -5.76
C LEU A 196 -4.96 15.32 -5.83
N HIS A 197 -3.94 15.47 -4.99
CA HIS A 197 -3.00 16.58 -5.12
C HIS A 197 -2.16 16.41 -6.38
N VAL A 198 -1.91 17.54 -7.05
CA VAL A 198 -1.03 17.59 -8.22
C VAL A 198 0.39 17.28 -7.77
N LEU A 199 1.07 16.41 -8.54
CA LEU A 199 2.45 16.08 -8.26
C LEU A 199 3.38 17.22 -8.69
N PRO A 200 4.49 17.45 -7.97
CA PRO A 200 5.54 18.34 -8.44
C PRO A 200 6.08 17.88 -9.79
N LEU A 201 6.51 18.84 -10.63
CA LEU A 201 7.17 18.54 -11.90
C LEU A 201 8.57 17.95 -11.70
N GLU A 202 9.22 18.31 -10.60
CA GLU A 202 10.56 17.84 -10.26
C GLU A 202 10.48 16.58 -9.37
N PRO A 203 11.33 15.57 -9.62
CA PRO A 203 11.42 14.42 -8.73
C PRO A 203 11.94 14.83 -7.36
N LEU A 204 11.66 14.02 -6.33
CA LEU A 204 12.20 14.29 -5.00
C LEU A 204 13.74 14.31 -5.03
N PRO A 205 14.41 15.35 -4.49
CA PRO A 205 15.87 15.44 -4.51
C PRO A 205 16.53 14.21 -3.86
N THR A 206 17.57 13.66 -4.49
CA THR A 206 18.28 12.46 -4.01
C THR A 206 19.04 12.68 -2.70
N THR A 207 19.33 13.94 -2.36
CA THR A 207 19.91 14.36 -1.08
C THR A 207 18.99 14.05 0.10
N CYS A 208 17.68 13.85 -0.13
CA CYS A 208 16.71 13.59 0.92
C CYS A 208 16.63 12.11 1.35
N TRP A 209 17.34 11.16 0.72
CA TRP A 209 17.26 9.73 1.09
C TRP A 209 18.59 8.96 1.20
N ARG A 210 19.75 9.57 0.93
CA ARG A 210 21.09 8.94 1.02
C ARG A 210 21.86 9.20 2.33
N ALA A 211 21.17 9.40 3.46
CA ALA A 211 21.81 9.54 4.78
C ALA A 211 21.81 8.22 5.55
#